data_AF-A0A8T4Z3H4-F1
#
_entry.id   AF-A0A8T4Z3H4-F1
#
_cell.length_a   1.000
_cell.length_b   1.000
_cell.length_c   1.000
_cell.angle_alpha   90.00
_cell.angle_beta   90.00
_cell.angle_gamma   90.00
#
_symmetry.space_group_name_H-M   'P 1'
#
loop_
_entity.id
_entity.type
_entity.pdbx_description
1 polymer ?
#
loop_
_entity_poly.entity_id
_entity_poly.type
_entity_poly.pdbx_seq_one_letter_code
_entity_poly.pdbx_strand_id
1 'polypeptide(L)'
;MWLDSTLLLLAFAGLVLLGGSAIIVRRLKLACILFAIHSAYLGTVLFLITGDPEGIYMHYLIAAMFLWPLLWAIERTSGYEEPPVLGVITSSTIIIIIMFFSNIFYHFEPLQSGYASIIVMGIYGMVARRDIVKIAIGFNLIENGVHLFTIHLVTFGPQTPYIALVLDSATILLNIVVAWIIVGIYSEYKSLNSWKIARLRW
;
A
#
# COMPACT_ATOMS: atom_id res chain seq x y z
N MET A 1 9.47 23.31 -8.85
CA MET A 1 9.92 23.84 -7.55
C MET A 1 10.63 22.69 -6.86
N TRP A 2 11.97 22.74 -6.76
CA TRP A 2 12.72 21.63 -6.18
C TRP A 2 12.37 21.54 -4.69
N LEU A 3 11.71 20.46 -4.29
CA LEU A 3 11.46 20.19 -2.87
C LEU A 3 12.81 20.04 -2.15
N ASP A 4 12.93 20.68 -0.99
CA ASP A 4 14.08 20.45 -0.12
C ASP A 4 14.15 18.96 0.26
N SER A 5 15.36 18.42 0.28
CA SER A 5 15.68 17.04 0.70
C SER A 5 15.03 16.67 2.04
N THR A 6 14.98 17.64 2.97
CA THR A 6 14.36 17.49 4.29
C THR A 6 12.84 17.31 4.19
N LEU A 7 12.19 18.02 3.27
CA LEU A 7 10.74 17.96 3.09
C LEU A 7 10.32 16.65 2.41
N LEU A 8 11.12 16.16 1.45
CA LEU A 8 10.91 14.83 0.87
C LEU A 8 11.08 13.72 1.91
N LEU A 9 12.09 13.82 2.76
CA LEU A 9 12.32 12.84 3.83
C LEU A 9 11.12 12.78 4.79
N LEU A 10 10.60 13.94 5.19
CA LEU A 10 9.40 14.03 6.03
C LEU A 10 8.15 13.50 5.30
N ALA A 11 8.03 13.77 4.00
CA ALA A 11 6.89 13.28 3.23
C ALA A 11 6.88 11.75 3.12
N PHE A 12 8.03 11.14 2.83
CA PHE A 12 8.16 9.69 2.80
C PHE A 12 8.00 9.06 4.18
N ALA A 13 8.52 9.69 5.23
CA ALA A 13 8.24 9.24 6.60
C ALA A 13 6.74 9.24 6.91
N GLY A 14 6.02 10.29 6.50
CA GLY A 14 4.56 10.37 6.60
C GLY A 14 3.84 9.26 5.84
N LEU A 15 4.27 8.96 4.61
CA LEU A 15 3.73 7.84 3.82
C LEU A 15 3.94 6.50 4.54
N VAL A 16 5.16 6.21 5.01
CA VAL A 16 5.44 4.96 5.71
C VAL A 16 4.60 4.81 6.98
N LEU A 17 4.41 5.88 7.75
CA LEU A 17 3.56 5.88 8.95
C LEU A 17 2.08 5.67 8.61
N LEU A 18 1.56 6.32 7.55
CA LEU A 18 0.19 6.11 7.09
C LEU A 18 -0.05 4.69 6.58
N GLY A 19 0.87 4.15 5.78
CA GLY A 19 0.81 2.76 5.29
C GLY A 19 0.90 1.75 6.43
N GLY A 20 1.83 1.96 7.38
CA GLY A 20 1.95 1.17 8.59
C GLY A 20 0.69 1.22 9.47
N SER A 21 0.07 2.39 9.59
CA SER A 21 -1.20 2.56 10.31
C SER A 21 -2.34 1.79 9.64
N ALA A 22 -2.42 1.84 8.30
CA ALA A 22 -3.38 1.05 7.53
C ALA A 22 -3.19 -0.45 7.75
N ILE A 23 -1.95 -0.93 7.92
CA ILE A 23 -1.65 -2.32 8.28
C ILE A 23 -2.07 -2.64 9.73
N ILE A 24 -1.82 -1.75 10.69
CA ILE A 24 -2.05 -2.00 12.14
C ILE A 24 -3.52 -1.94 12.55
N VAL A 25 -4.31 -1.06 11.95
CA VAL A 25 -5.68 -0.80 12.41
C VAL A 25 -6.60 -2.00 12.18
N ARG A 26 -7.16 -2.56 13.25
CA ARG A 26 -7.99 -3.77 13.17
C ARG A 26 -9.36 -3.59 12.52
N ARG A 27 -9.87 -2.35 12.45
CA ARG A 27 -11.13 -2.05 11.76
C ARG A 27 -10.88 -1.98 10.26
N LEU A 28 -11.42 -2.93 9.50
CA LEU A 28 -11.08 -3.09 8.07
C LEU A 28 -11.52 -1.87 7.24
N LYS A 29 -12.71 -1.31 7.50
CA LYS A 29 -13.15 -0.07 6.83
C LYS A 29 -12.19 1.09 7.08
N LEU A 30 -11.72 1.25 8.32
CA LEU A 30 -10.76 2.31 8.67
C LEU A 30 -9.39 2.05 8.05
N ALA A 31 -8.94 0.80 7.98
CA ALA A 31 -7.70 0.42 7.29
C ALA A 31 -7.75 0.78 5.79
N CYS A 32 -8.86 0.50 5.11
CA CYS A 32 -9.06 0.90 3.71
C CYS A 32 -9.08 2.42 3.53
N ILE A 33 -9.74 3.16 4.43
CA ILE A 33 -9.74 4.64 4.39
C ILE A 33 -8.32 5.19 4.60
N LEU A 34 -7.58 4.67 5.58
CA LEU A 34 -6.19 5.08 5.82
C LEU A 34 -5.29 4.78 4.63
N PHE A 35 -5.48 3.61 3.99
CA PHE A 35 -4.76 3.28 2.77
C PHE A 35 -5.14 4.21 1.61
N ALA A 36 -6.41 4.59 1.48
CA ALA A 36 -6.82 5.54 0.45
C ALA A 36 -6.22 6.93 0.67
N ILE A 37 -6.17 7.39 1.92
CA ILE A 37 -5.46 8.63 2.30
C ILE A 37 -3.98 8.50 1.97
N HIS A 38 -3.37 7.35 2.24
CA HIS A 38 -1.98 7.06 1.86
C HIS A 38 -1.77 7.18 0.34
N SER A 39 -2.60 6.52 -0.48
CA SER A 39 -2.47 6.56 -1.95
C SER A 39 -2.73 7.96 -2.52
N ALA A 40 -3.69 8.70 -1.97
CA ALA A 40 -3.91 10.10 -2.33
C ALA A 40 -2.70 10.97 -1.96
N TYR A 41 -2.14 10.78 -0.76
CA TYR A 41 -0.94 11.49 -0.33
C TYR A 41 0.27 11.16 -1.22
N LEU A 42 0.40 9.89 -1.62
CA LEU A 42 1.43 9.47 -2.58
C LEU A 42 1.27 10.20 -3.92
N GLY A 43 0.05 10.29 -4.45
CA GLY A 43 -0.23 11.06 -5.66
C GLY A 43 0.20 12.52 -5.55
N THR A 44 -0.02 13.15 -4.39
CA THR A 44 0.48 14.52 -4.12
C THR A 44 2.00 14.58 -4.13
N VAL A 45 2.68 13.63 -3.47
CA VAL A 45 4.16 13.59 -3.43
C VAL A 45 4.74 13.37 -4.83
N LEU A 46 4.17 12.47 -5.61
CA LEU A 46 4.59 12.21 -6.99
C LEU A 46 4.51 13.46 -7.84
N PHE A 47 3.44 14.22 -7.74
CA PHE A 47 3.33 15.50 -8.44
C PHE A 47 4.38 16.51 -8.08
N LEU A 48 4.68 16.64 -6.79
CA LEU A 48 5.70 17.59 -6.37
C LEU A 48 7.08 17.21 -6.90
N ILE A 49 7.31 15.91 -7.16
CA ILE A 49 8.53 15.37 -7.76
C ILE A 49 8.53 15.54 -9.28
N THR A 50 7.47 15.14 -9.98
CA THR A 50 7.40 15.10 -11.46
C THR A 50 7.01 16.43 -12.10
N GLY A 51 6.26 17.27 -11.38
CA GLY A 51 5.60 18.45 -11.93
C GLY A 51 4.51 18.16 -12.95
N ASP A 52 4.12 16.88 -13.11
CA ASP A 52 3.18 16.45 -14.14
C ASP A 52 1.75 16.35 -13.58
N PRO A 53 0.83 17.23 -14.02
CA PRO A 53 -0.56 17.20 -13.56
C PRO A 53 -1.32 15.95 -14.01
N GLU A 54 -0.96 15.31 -15.12
CA GLU A 54 -1.66 14.12 -15.61
C GLU A 54 -1.45 12.93 -14.67
N GLY A 55 -0.21 12.72 -14.20
CA GLY A 55 0.11 11.70 -13.20
C GLY A 55 -0.67 11.81 -11.88
N ILE A 56 -1.02 13.02 -11.45
CA ILE A 56 -1.85 13.25 -10.25
C ILE A 56 -3.23 12.63 -10.41
N TYR A 57 -3.91 12.99 -11.50
CA TYR A 57 -5.32 12.65 -11.68
C TYR A 57 -5.48 11.14 -11.71
N MET A 58 -4.52 10.44 -12.32
CA MET A 58 -4.49 8.98 -12.35
C MET A 58 -4.29 8.37 -10.96
N HIS A 59 -3.35 8.87 -10.16
CA HIS A 59 -3.14 8.35 -8.80
C HIS A 59 -4.33 8.61 -7.85
N TYR A 60 -5.01 9.76 -7.95
CA TYR A 60 -6.26 9.98 -7.21
C TYR A 60 -7.38 9.07 -7.68
N LEU A 61 -7.45 8.80 -8.98
CA LEU A 61 -8.43 7.89 -9.55
C LEU A 61 -8.19 6.45 -9.06
N ILE A 62 -6.94 6.00 -8.96
CA ILE A 62 -6.60 4.72 -8.32
C ILE A 62 -7.03 4.71 -6.85
N ALA A 63 -6.70 5.75 -6.07
CA ALA A 63 -7.06 5.80 -4.66
C ALA A 63 -8.58 5.68 -4.45
N ALA A 64 -9.37 6.31 -5.33
CA ALA A 64 -10.81 6.21 -5.33
C ALA A 64 -11.32 4.84 -5.82
N MET A 65 -10.75 4.31 -6.91
CA MET A 65 -11.13 3.03 -7.50
C MET A 65 -10.69 1.82 -6.67
N PHE A 66 -9.70 2.00 -5.79
CA PHE A 66 -9.27 1.03 -4.80
C PHE A 66 -10.28 0.86 -3.65
N LEU A 67 -10.80 1.99 -3.15
CA LEU A 67 -11.70 2.01 -1.99
C LEU A 67 -12.96 1.19 -2.25
N TRP A 68 -13.55 1.36 -3.43
CA TRP A 68 -14.86 0.81 -3.71
C TRP A 68 -14.91 -0.72 -3.67
N PRO A 69 -14.07 -1.49 -4.41
CA PRO A 69 -14.10 -2.95 -4.39
C PRO A 69 -13.84 -3.54 -3.01
N LEU A 70 -12.91 -2.99 -2.23
CA LEU A 70 -12.59 -3.52 -0.91
C LEU A 70 -13.64 -3.17 0.13
N LEU A 71 -14.21 -1.97 0.10
CA LEU A 71 -15.33 -1.63 0.98
C LEU A 71 -16.54 -2.52 0.68
N TRP A 72 -16.83 -2.74 -0.60
CA TRP A 72 -17.84 -3.70 -1.05
C TRP A 72 -17.59 -5.12 -0.53
N ALA A 73 -16.34 -5.59 -0.56
CA ALA A 73 -15.98 -6.90 -0.02
C ALA A 73 -16.13 -6.96 1.50
N ILE A 74 -15.72 -5.92 2.22
CA ILE A 74 -15.86 -5.82 3.69
C ILE A 74 -17.33 -5.83 4.11
N GLU A 75 -18.20 -5.16 3.36
CA GLU A 75 -19.65 -5.16 3.64
C GLU A 75 -20.30 -6.53 3.50
N ARG A 76 -19.71 -7.43 2.72
CA ARG A 76 -20.20 -8.79 2.47
C ARG A 76 -19.48 -9.86 3.28
N THR A 77 -18.48 -9.47 4.07
CA THR A 77 -17.66 -10.39 4.83
C THR A 77 -17.70 -10.07 6.33
N SER A 78 -16.67 -9.41 6.85
CA SER A 78 -16.58 -8.99 8.23
C SER A 78 -15.97 -7.59 8.33
N GLY A 79 -16.36 -6.81 9.35
CA GLY A 79 -15.85 -5.45 9.56
C GLY A 79 -14.54 -5.37 10.35
N TYR A 80 -14.09 -6.48 10.95
CA TYR A 80 -12.95 -6.53 11.85
C TYR A 80 -11.98 -7.62 11.45
N GLU A 81 -10.69 -7.27 11.53
CA GLU A 81 -9.58 -8.18 11.25
C GLU A 81 -9.54 -9.35 12.25
N GLU A 82 -9.30 -10.54 11.73
CA GLU A 82 -8.86 -11.68 12.54
C GLU A 82 -7.56 -11.36 13.30
N PRO A 83 -7.32 -11.95 14.48
CA PRO A 83 -6.16 -11.60 15.28
C PRO A 83 -4.85 -11.80 14.50
N PRO A 84 -4.01 -10.75 14.41
CA PRO A 84 -2.78 -10.81 13.63
C PRO A 84 -1.74 -11.74 14.25
N VAL A 85 -0.70 -12.08 13.48
CA VAL A 85 0.47 -12.81 14.02
C VAL A 85 1.21 -11.94 15.02
N LEU A 86 1.41 -10.67 14.66
CA LEU A 86 2.13 -9.69 15.46
C LEU A 86 1.19 -8.63 16.01
N GLY A 87 1.30 -8.38 17.31
CA GLY A 87 0.52 -7.35 18.01
C GLY A 87 0.85 -5.94 17.54
N VAL A 88 0.09 -4.97 18.05
CA VAL A 88 0.23 -3.54 17.72
C VAL A 88 1.64 -3.05 18.07
N ILE A 89 2.11 -3.30 19.30
CA ILE A 89 3.41 -2.82 19.78
C ILE A 89 4.55 -3.36 18.92
N THR A 90 4.60 -4.68 18.69
CA THR A 90 5.61 -5.30 17.84
C THR A 90 5.56 -4.78 16.40
N SER A 91 4.35 -4.54 15.87
CA SER A 91 4.19 -3.97 14.53
C SER A 91 4.76 -2.56 14.44
N SER A 92 4.46 -1.71 15.42
CA SER A 92 4.97 -0.35 15.48
C SER A 92 6.49 -0.31 15.57
N THR A 93 7.10 -1.19 16.38
CA THR A 93 8.56 -1.30 16.47
C THR A 93 9.17 -1.71 15.14
N ILE A 94 8.59 -2.69 14.44
CA ILE A 94 9.08 -3.12 13.12
C ILE A 94 8.97 -1.98 12.10
N ILE A 95 7.89 -1.19 12.13
CA ILE A 95 7.74 -0.05 11.23
C ILE A 95 8.87 0.98 11.42
N ILE A 96 9.18 1.31 12.67
CA ILE A 96 10.27 2.25 13.01
C ILE A 96 11.61 1.67 12.54
N ILE A 97 11.83 0.37 12.73
CA ILE A 97 13.03 -0.33 12.25
C ILE A 97 13.14 -0.22 10.72
N ILE A 98 12.06 -0.50 9.98
CA ILE A 98 12.04 -0.38 8.51
C ILE A 98 12.42 1.04 8.09
N MET A 99 11.84 2.07 8.71
CA MET A 99 12.16 3.47 8.41
C MET A 99 13.64 3.78 8.70
N PHE A 100 14.14 3.36 9.85
CA PHE A 100 15.51 3.65 10.27
C PHE A 100 16.54 2.98 9.34
N PHE A 101 16.39 1.68 9.08
CA PHE A 101 17.32 0.94 8.22
C PHE A 101 17.26 1.38 6.76
N SER A 102 16.07 1.71 6.24
CA SER A 102 15.95 2.22 4.87
C SER A 102 16.71 3.54 4.70
N ASN A 103 16.66 4.44 5.70
CA ASN A 103 17.41 5.69 5.64
C ASN A 103 18.93 5.49 5.78
N ILE A 104 19.37 4.56 6.63
CA ILE A 104 20.81 4.26 6.76
C ILE A 104 21.36 3.63 5.47
N PHE A 105 20.67 2.64 4.93
CA PHE A 105 21.15 1.88 3.76
C PHE A 105 21.29 2.75 2.51
N TYR A 106 20.37 3.70 2.33
CA TYR A 106 20.38 4.62 1.20
C TYR A 106 21.01 5.99 1.53
N HIS A 107 21.86 6.07 2.57
CA HIS A 107 22.60 7.28 2.93
C HIS A 107 21.73 8.55 3.02
N PHE A 108 20.51 8.40 3.53
CA PHE A 108 19.50 9.47 3.64
C PHE A 108 19.05 10.08 2.30
N GLU A 109 19.22 9.37 1.17
CA GLU A 109 18.62 9.76 -0.10
C GLU A 109 17.09 9.55 -0.05
N PRO A 110 16.26 10.62 -0.02
CA PRO A 110 14.86 10.51 0.39
C PRO A 110 14.01 9.64 -0.54
N LEU A 111 14.25 9.72 -1.85
CA LEU A 111 13.47 8.97 -2.83
C LEU A 111 13.74 7.47 -2.72
N GLN A 112 15.02 7.09 -2.61
CA GLN A 112 15.44 5.70 -2.50
C GLN A 112 15.01 5.06 -1.18
N SER A 113 15.20 5.78 -0.06
CA SER A 113 14.72 5.32 1.23
C SER A 113 13.18 5.24 1.26
N GLY A 114 12.50 6.16 0.59
CA GLY A 114 11.04 6.22 0.48
C GLY A 114 10.42 5.01 -0.22
N TYR A 115 10.81 4.72 -1.46
CA TYR A 115 10.24 3.56 -2.16
C TYR A 115 10.63 2.23 -1.49
N ALA A 116 11.86 2.11 -0.99
CA ALA A 116 12.32 0.88 -0.36
C ALA A 116 11.55 0.60 0.93
N SER A 117 11.37 1.62 1.77
CA SER A 117 10.61 1.48 3.01
C SER A 117 9.14 1.12 2.76
N ILE A 118 8.50 1.70 1.74
CA ILE A 118 7.12 1.37 1.37
C ILE A 118 7.00 -0.07 0.84
N ILE A 119 7.94 -0.53 0.00
CA ILE A 119 7.96 -1.93 -0.49
C ILE A 119 8.15 -2.90 0.67
N VAL A 120 9.15 -2.67 1.53
CA VAL A 120 9.41 -3.52 2.70
C VAL A 120 8.21 -3.49 3.66
N MET A 121 7.54 -2.35 3.80
CA MET A 121 6.30 -2.22 4.58
C MET A 121 5.18 -3.10 4.02
N GLY A 122 5.01 -3.11 2.69
CA GLY A 122 4.01 -3.94 2.02
C GLY A 122 4.29 -5.44 2.23
N ILE A 123 5.54 -5.87 2.07
CA ILE A 123 5.98 -7.24 2.36
C ILE A 123 5.70 -7.59 3.83
N TYR A 124 6.06 -6.69 4.75
CA TYR A 124 5.76 -6.85 6.18
C TYR A 124 4.25 -7.04 6.42
N GLY A 125 3.41 -6.21 5.80
CA GLY A 125 1.96 -6.31 5.89
C GLY A 125 1.42 -7.65 5.42
N MET A 126 1.96 -8.19 4.32
CA MET A 126 1.57 -9.50 3.80
C MET A 126 1.98 -10.68 4.71
N VAL A 127 3.15 -10.60 5.35
CA VAL A 127 3.67 -11.69 6.19
C VAL A 127 3.10 -11.65 7.61
N ALA A 128 2.95 -10.46 8.18
CA ALA A 128 2.55 -10.28 9.58
C ALA A 128 1.03 -10.40 9.81
N ARG A 129 0.23 -10.25 8.75
CA ARG A 129 -1.24 -10.27 8.81
C ARG A 129 -1.77 -11.57 8.23
N ARG A 130 -2.77 -12.13 8.90
CA ARG A 130 -3.44 -13.37 8.47
C ARG A 130 -4.68 -13.10 7.64
N ASP A 131 -5.28 -11.93 7.82
CA ASP A 131 -6.49 -11.51 7.15
C ASP A 131 -6.22 -11.17 5.68
N ILE A 132 -6.97 -11.76 4.76
CA ILE A 132 -6.76 -11.58 3.32
C ILE A 132 -6.95 -10.12 2.89
N VAL A 133 -7.87 -9.36 3.52
CA VAL A 133 -8.03 -7.93 3.22
C VAL A 133 -6.76 -7.17 3.59
N LYS A 134 -6.11 -7.54 4.69
CA LYS A 134 -4.83 -6.93 5.11
C LYS A 134 -3.67 -7.34 4.22
N ILE A 135 -3.65 -8.58 3.77
CA ILE A 135 -2.66 -9.05 2.78
C ILE A 135 -2.84 -8.27 1.47
N ALA A 136 -4.08 -8.01 1.03
CA ALA A 136 -4.37 -7.18 -0.12
C ALA A 136 -3.87 -5.73 0.07
N ILE A 137 -4.09 -5.12 1.24
CA ILE A 137 -3.53 -3.79 1.55
C ILE A 137 -1.99 -3.83 1.50
N GLY A 138 -1.36 -4.87 2.02
CA GLY A 138 0.10 -5.08 1.94
C GLY A 138 0.59 -5.16 0.50
N PHE A 139 -0.09 -5.92 -0.36
CA PHE A 139 0.23 -6.02 -1.78
C PHE A 139 0.15 -4.66 -2.48
N ASN A 140 -0.90 -3.89 -2.21
CA ASN A 140 -1.06 -2.56 -2.80
C ASN A 140 -0.04 -1.53 -2.28
N LEU A 141 0.48 -1.70 -1.06
CA LEU A 141 1.63 -0.93 -0.60
C LEU A 141 2.89 -1.26 -1.40
N ILE A 142 3.11 -2.53 -1.77
CA ILE A 142 4.22 -2.91 -2.66
C ILE A 142 4.07 -2.21 -4.01
N GLU A 143 2.89 -2.27 -4.64
CA GLU A 143 2.62 -1.58 -5.91
C GLU A 143 2.90 -0.07 -5.82
N ASN A 144 2.40 0.60 -4.77
CA ASN A 144 2.70 2.01 -4.49
C ASN A 144 4.21 2.31 -4.41
N GLY A 145 4.98 1.40 -3.81
CA GLY A 145 6.45 1.50 -3.78
C GLY A 145 7.09 1.25 -5.16
N VAL A 146 6.54 0.33 -5.95
CA VAL A 146 6.98 0.07 -7.34
C VAL A 146 6.69 1.27 -8.24
N HIS A 147 5.59 2.00 -8.05
CA HIS A 147 5.32 3.25 -8.77
C HIS A 147 6.42 4.28 -8.53
N LEU A 148 6.82 4.50 -7.27
CA LEU A 148 7.92 5.40 -6.93
C LEU A 148 9.26 4.93 -7.51
N PHE A 149 9.54 3.63 -7.40
CA PHE A 149 10.75 3.04 -7.95
C PHE A 149 10.82 3.21 -9.48
N THR A 150 9.70 3.02 -10.17
CA THR A 150 9.61 3.19 -11.63
C THR A 150 9.85 4.63 -12.03
N ILE A 151 9.30 5.60 -11.29
CA ILE A 151 9.54 7.03 -11.54
C ILE A 151 11.02 7.40 -11.30
N HIS A 152 11.68 6.75 -10.34
CA HIS A 152 13.13 6.92 -10.15
C HIS A 152 13.95 6.38 -11.33
N LEU A 153 13.55 5.25 -11.92
CA LEU A 153 14.25 4.62 -13.05
C LEU A 153 13.99 5.30 -14.39
N VAL A 154 12.75 5.69 -14.65
CA VAL A 154 12.35 6.35 -15.90
C VAL A 154 12.66 7.83 -15.74
N THR A 155 13.92 8.20 -15.96
CA THR A 155 14.37 9.60 -16.04
C THR A 155 13.32 10.43 -16.77
N PHE A 156 12.72 11.43 -16.08
CA PHE A 156 11.55 12.22 -16.48
C PHE A 156 11.49 12.50 -17.99
N GLY A 157 10.88 11.57 -18.71
CA GLY A 157 10.75 11.61 -20.16
C GLY A 157 9.29 11.62 -20.57
N PRO A 158 8.99 11.90 -21.85
CA PRO A 158 7.61 11.93 -22.37
C PRO A 158 6.87 10.59 -22.23
N GLN A 159 7.58 9.49 -21.93
CA GLN A 159 7.01 8.15 -21.75
C GLN A 159 6.60 7.83 -20.31
N THR A 160 7.05 8.61 -19.32
CA THR A 160 6.79 8.39 -17.88
C THR A 160 5.28 8.31 -17.54
N PRO A 161 4.41 9.18 -18.10
CA PRO A 161 2.98 9.13 -17.80
C PRO A 161 2.31 7.84 -18.31
N TYR A 162 2.76 7.32 -19.47
CA TYR A 162 2.22 6.09 -20.05
C TYR A 162 2.56 4.85 -19.22
N ILE A 163 3.78 4.79 -18.67
CA ILE A 163 4.18 3.69 -17.80
C ILE A 163 3.37 3.72 -16.50
N ALA A 164 3.20 4.90 -15.91
CA ALA A 164 2.34 5.07 -14.74
C ALA A 164 0.90 4.60 -15.03
N LEU A 165 0.31 5.03 -16.14
CA LEU A 165 -1.03 4.62 -16.57
C LEU A 165 -1.20 3.09 -16.65
N VAL A 166 -0.22 2.39 -17.21
CA VAL A 166 -0.28 0.93 -17.36
C VAL A 166 -0.26 0.26 -15.98
N LEU A 167 0.66 0.65 -15.10
CA LEU A 167 0.76 0.12 -13.74
C LEU A 167 -0.52 0.41 -12.92
N ASP A 168 -1.05 1.62 -13.07
CA ASP A 168 -2.27 2.07 -12.40
C ASP A 168 -3.48 1.22 -12.82
N SER A 169 -3.61 0.93 -14.11
CA SER A 169 -4.70 0.10 -14.66
C SER A 169 -4.62 -1.35 -14.19
N ALA A 170 -3.41 -1.91 -14.08
CA ALA A 170 -3.19 -3.26 -13.58
C ALA A 170 -3.59 -3.36 -12.09
N THR A 171 -3.25 -2.34 -11.31
CA THR A 171 -3.62 -2.25 -9.88
C THR A 171 -5.13 -2.21 -9.70
N ILE A 172 -5.86 -1.44 -10.50
CA ILE A 172 -7.33 -1.38 -10.45
C ILE A 172 -7.93 -2.76 -10.74
N LEU A 173 -7.50 -3.42 -11.82
CA LEU A 173 -7.99 -4.74 -12.19
C LEU A 173 -7.73 -5.76 -11.08
N LEU A 174 -6.52 -5.77 -10.53
CA LEU A 174 -6.14 -6.68 -9.45
C LEU A 174 -7.03 -6.49 -8.23
N ASN A 175 -7.33 -5.25 -7.84
CA ASN A 175 -8.17 -4.98 -6.68
C ASN A 175 -9.61 -5.47 -6.85
N ILE A 176 -10.17 -5.36 -8.06
CA ILE A 176 -11.49 -5.93 -8.36
C ILE A 176 -11.47 -7.44 -8.21
N VAL A 177 -10.45 -8.10 -8.77
CA VAL A 177 -10.28 -9.56 -8.69
C VAL A 177 -10.10 -10.01 -7.24
N VAL A 178 -9.24 -9.32 -6.48
CA VAL A 178 -8.97 -9.63 -5.07
C VAL A 178 -10.21 -9.45 -4.21
N ALA A 179 -10.98 -8.37 -4.40
CA ALA A 179 -12.24 -8.16 -3.71
C ALA A 179 -13.23 -9.31 -3.97
N TRP A 180 -13.32 -9.77 -5.22
CA TRP A 180 -14.18 -10.89 -5.58
C TRP A 180 -13.71 -12.20 -4.95
N ILE A 181 -12.40 -12.47 -4.96
CA ILE A 181 -11.78 -13.62 -4.28
C ILE A 181 -12.05 -13.58 -2.77
N ILE A 182 -11.93 -12.41 -2.12
CA ILE A 182 -12.20 -12.25 -0.68
C ILE A 182 -13.64 -12.66 -0.36
N VAL A 183 -14.61 -12.20 -1.14
CA VAL A 183 -16.03 -12.55 -0.96
C VAL A 183 -16.25 -14.05 -1.19
N GLY A 184 -15.66 -14.62 -2.25
CA GLY A 184 -15.77 -16.05 -2.55
C GLY A 184 -15.13 -16.95 -1.47
N ILE A 185 -13.96 -16.59 -0.96
CA ILE A 185 -13.33 -17.31 0.15
C ILE A 185 -14.21 -17.24 1.40
N TYR A 186 -14.75 -16.06 1.71
CA TYR A 186 -15.60 -15.91 2.88
C TYR A 186 -16.91 -16.67 2.75
N SER A 187 -17.51 -16.74 1.55
CA SER A 187 -18.75 -17.50 1.35
C SER A 187 -18.57 -18.97 1.68
N GLU A 188 -17.44 -19.56 1.33
CA GLU A 188 -17.10 -20.97 1.57
C GLU A 188 -16.60 -21.25 3.00
N TYR A 189 -15.61 -20.48 3.48
CA TYR A 189 -14.91 -20.79 4.73
C TYR A 189 -15.43 -20.02 5.95
N LYS A 190 -16.30 -19.01 5.75
CA LYS A 190 -16.79 -18.09 6.79
C LYS A 190 -15.67 -17.46 7.62
N SER A 191 -14.49 -17.32 7.02
CA SER A 191 -13.29 -16.81 7.66
C SER A 191 -12.39 -16.18 6.61
N LEU A 192 -11.75 -15.06 6.98
CA LEU A 192 -10.75 -14.38 6.15
C LEU A 192 -9.31 -14.78 6.54
N ASN A 193 -9.15 -15.80 7.37
CA ASN A 193 -7.85 -16.28 7.82
C ASN A 193 -7.18 -17.14 6.76
N SER A 194 -6.12 -16.60 6.15
CA SER A 194 -5.29 -17.32 5.18
C SER A 194 -4.79 -18.68 5.68
N TRP A 195 -4.50 -18.83 6.98
CA TRP A 195 -3.98 -20.09 7.52
C TRP A 195 -5.07 -21.16 7.70
N LYS A 196 -6.34 -20.78 7.84
CA LYS A 196 -7.44 -21.75 7.91
C LYS A 196 -7.75 -22.34 6.54
N ILE A 197 -7.49 -21.58 5.47
CA ILE A 197 -7.67 -22.00 4.07
C ILE A 197 -6.59 -22.99 3.64
N ALA A 198 -5.38 -22.90 4.23
CA ALA A 198 -4.27 -23.83 4.00
C ALA A 198 -4.55 -25.29 4.42
N ARG A 199 -5.75 -25.59 4.97
CA ARG A 199 -6.20 -26.96 5.24
C ARG A 199 -6.67 -27.73 4.00
N LEU A 200 -6.62 -27.13 2.80
CA LEU A 200 -6.66 -27.84 1.52
C LEU A 200 -5.33 -28.58 1.25
N ARG A 201 -4.85 -29.35 2.22
CA ARG A 201 -3.79 -30.34 1.99
C ARG A 201 -4.50 -31.63 1.58
N TRP A 202 -4.21 -32.06 0.36
CA TRP A 202 -4.47 -33.42 -0.14
C TRP A 202 -3.86 -34.45 0.82
#